data_AF-A0A1A6HL05-F1
#
_entry.id   AF-A0A1A6HL05-F1
#
_cell.length_a   1.000
_cell.length_b   1.000
_cell.length_c   1.000
_cell.angle_alpha   90.00
_cell.angle_beta   90.00
_cell.angle_gamma   90.00
#
_symmetry.space_group_name_H-M   'P 1'
#
loop_
_entity.id
_entity.type
_entity.pdbx_description
1 polymer ?
#
loop_
_entity_poly.entity_id
_entity_poly.type
_entity_poly.pdbx_seq_one_letter_code
_entity_poly.pdbx_strand_id
1 'polypeptide(L)'
;MSVATLTLQVKLHVAMNEVFLLVFSDLTNIFESFLPQLLAYPNPIDPLNGDAAAMYLHRPEEYKQKIKEYIQKYATEEALKEQEEGTGDSSSESSMSDFSEDEAQDMEL
;
A
#
# COMPACT_ATOMS: atom_id res chain seq x y z
N MET A 1 -30.88 -3.35 -21.52
CA MET A 1 -30.38 -2.36 -20.54
C MET A 1 -30.95 -1.01 -20.93
N SER A 2 -31.55 -0.27 -19.98
CA SER A 2 -32.17 1.04 -20.29
C SER A 2 -31.11 2.13 -20.40
N VAL A 3 -31.37 3.14 -21.24
CA VAL A 3 -30.50 4.34 -21.39
C VAL A 3 -30.27 5.00 -20.02
N ALA A 4 -31.29 5.00 -19.15
CA ALA A 4 -31.17 5.50 -17.78
C ALA A 4 -30.15 4.72 -16.94
N THR A 5 -30.05 3.40 -17.14
CA THR A 5 -29.08 2.53 -16.43
C THR A 5 -27.65 2.84 -16.88
N LEU A 6 -27.44 3.05 -18.19
CA LEU A 6 -26.12 3.41 -18.71
C LEU A 6 -25.68 4.80 -18.23
N THR A 7 -26.57 5.80 -18.25
CA THR A 7 -26.26 7.14 -17.77
C THR A 7 -25.92 7.15 -16.29
N LEU A 8 -26.64 6.37 -15.47
CA LEU A 8 -26.37 6.25 -14.03
C LEU A 8 -25.00 5.59 -13.78
N GLN A 9 -24.67 4.53 -14.52
CA GLN A 9 -23.41 3.80 -14.38
C GLN A 9 -22.20 4.65 -14.80
N VAL A 10 -22.29 5.39 -15.91
CA VAL A 10 -21.25 6.33 -16.34
C VAL A 10 -21.07 7.45 -15.32
N LYS A 11 -22.17 7.98 -14.76
CA LYS A 11 -22.10 9.05 -13.76
C LYS A 11 -21.51 8.57 -12.44
N LEU A 12 -21.79 7.33 -12.04
CA LEU A 12 -21.18 6.71 -10.87
C LEU A 12 -19.68 6.44 -11.09
N HIS A 13 -19.29 5.97 -12.27
CA HIS A 13 -17.89 5.72 -12.61
C HIS A 13 -17.07 7.01 -12.65
N VAL A 14 -17.59 8.06 -13.27
CA VAL A 14 -16.95 9.39 -13.26
C VAL A 14 -16.89 9.95 -11.85
N ALA A 15 -17.95 9.86 -11.05
CA ALA A 15 -17.92 10.32 -9.66
C ALA A 15 -16.87 9.58 -8.81
N MET A 16 -16.70 8.27 -9.00
CA MET A 16 -15.65 7.50 -8.35
C MET A 16 -14.25 7.96 -8.77
N ASN A 17 -14.05 8.24 -10.05
CA ASN A 17 -12.78 8.76 -10.57
C ASN A 17 -12.47 10.17 -10.05
N GLU A 18 -13.45 11.07 -10.01
CA GLU A 18 -13.26 12.42 -9.47
C GLU A 18 -12.99 12.41 -7.96
N VAL A 19 -13.66 11.54 -7.19
CA VAL A 19 -13.37 11.36 -5.75
C VAL A 19 -11.97 10.76 -5.57
N PHE A 20 -11.57 9.80 -6.40
CA PHE A 20 -10.22 9.25 -6.38
C PHE A 20 -9.17 10.33 -6.68
N LEU A 21 -9.35 11.11 -7.73
CA LEU A 21 -8.45 12.22 -8.06
C LEU A 21 -8.43 13.29 -6.96
N LEU A 22 -9.58 13.66 -6.40
CA LEU A 22 -9.66 14.62 -5.30
C LEU A 22 -8.98 14.11 -4.02
N VAL A 23 -9.02 12.80 -3.75
CA VAL A 23 -8.33 12.19 -2.61
C VAL A 23 -6.82 12.05 -2.85
N PHE A 24 -6.38 11.79 -4.08
CA PHE A 24 -4.97 11.52 -4.39
C PHE A 24 -4.16 12.70 -4.95
N SER A 25 -4.80 13.79 -5.39
CA SER A 25 -4.10 14.98 -5.91
C SER A 25 -3.45 15.83 -4.81
N ASP A 26 -3.88 15.70 -3.55
CA ASP A 26 -3.22 16.35 -2.42
C ASP A 26 -2.47 15.29 -1.61
N LEU A 27 -1.13 15.30 -1.68
CA LEU A 27 -0.28 14.32 -0.99
C LEU A 27 -0.49 14.35 0.53
N THR A 28 -0.98 15.47 1.08
CA THR A 28 -1.35 15.61 2.48
C THR A 28 -2.44 14.61 2.88
N ASN A 29 -3.39 14.36 1.99
CA ASN A 29 -4.53 13.47 2.23
C ASN A 29 -4.11 12.00 2.39
N ILE A 30 -2.96 11.62 1.84
CA ILE A 30 -2.37 10.28 2.03
C ILE A 30 -2.10 10.03 3.52
N PHE A 31 -1.53 11.02 4.20
CA PHE A 31 -1.17 10.92 5.62
C PHE A 31 -2.33 11.21 6.56
N GLU A 32 -3.22 12.14 6.19
CA GLU A 32 -4.33 12.56 7.05
C GLU A 32 -5.55 11.64 7.01
N SER A 33 -5.79 10.97 5.88
CA SER A 33 -7.03 10.20 5.65
C SER A 33 -6.74 8.77 5.21
N PHE A 34 -5.96 8.58 4.16
CA PHE A 34 -5.78 7.25 3.54
C PHE A 34 -5.08 6.26 4.48
N LEU A 35 -3.91 6.61 5.02
CA LEU A 35 -3.15 5.73 5.90
C LEU A 35 -3.87 5.41 7.22
N PRO A 36 -4.46 6.39 7.94
CA PRO A 36 -5.25 6.09 9.13
C PRO A 36 -6.42 5.14 8.86
N GLN A 37 -7.12 5.33 7.74
CA GLN A 37 -8.25 4.46 7.36
C GLN A 37 -7.78 3.04 7.02
N LEU A 38 -6.70 2.90 6.24
CA LEU A 38 -6.15 1.59 5.87
C LEU A 38 -5.65 0.81 7.09
N LEU A 39 -4.98 1.47 8.03
CA LEU A 39 -4.48 0.84 9.24
C LEU A 39 -5.61 0.43 10.21
N ALA A 40 -6.70 1.21 10.26
CA ALA A 40 -7.87 0.88 11.06
C ALA A 40 -8.68 -0.29 10.48
N TYR A 41 -8.76 -0.38 9.15
CA TYR A 41 -9.55 -1.39 8.43
C TYR A 41 -8.72 -2.01 7.30
N PRO A 42 -7.85 -2.99 7.61
CA PRO A 42 -7.06 -3.67 6.59
C PRO A 42 -7.98 -4.45 5.65
N ASN A 43 -7.63 -4.52 4.36
CA ASN A 43 -8.37 -5.31 3.37
C ASN A 43 -7.98 -6.80 3.47
N PRO A 44 -8.89 -7.71 3.88
CA PRO A 44 -8.59 -9.13 4.02
C PRO A 44 -8.79 -9.93 2.72
N ILE A 45 -9.38 -9.33 1.69
CA ILE A 45 -9.76 -10.04 0.44
C ILE A 45 -8.55 -10.22 -0.48
N ASP A 46 -7.58 -9.31 -0.42
CA ASP A 46 -6.33 -9.40 -1.19
C ASP A 46 -5.13 -8.99 -0.32
N PRO A 47 -4.65 -9.89 0.55
CA PRO A 47 -3.62 -9.54 1.52
C PRO A 47 -2.22 -9.60 0.90
N LEU A 48 -1.52 -8.47 0.88
CA LEU A 48 -0.07 -8.44 0.57
C LEU A 48 0.76 -9.20 1.62
N ASN A 49 0.28 -9.24 2.87
CA ASN A 49 0.86 -10.04 3.94
C ASN A 49 -0.16 -11.07 4.45
N GLY A 50 -0.06 -12.30 3.92
CA GLY A 50 -0.96 -13.40 4.25
C GLY A 50 -0.95 -13.77 5.74
N ASP A 51 0.20 -13.72 6.40
CA ASP A 51 0.31 -14.03 7.83
C ASP A 51 -0.42 -13.00 8.70
N ALA A 52 -0.26 -11.72 8.37
CA ALA A 52 -0.95 -10.63 9.05
C ALA A 52 -2.47 -10.72 8.84
N ALA A 53 -2.92 -11.03 7.62
CA ALA A 53 -4.34 -11.18 7.31
C ALA A 53 -4.97 -12.39 8.00
N ALA A 54 -4.29 -13.53 8.04
CA ALA A 54 -4.74 -14.71 8.77
C ALA A 54 -4.85 -14.44 10.29
N MET A 55 -3.88 -13.72 10.87
CA MET A 55 -3.95 -13.29 12.27
C MET A 55 -5.09 -12.31 12.50
N TYR A 56 -5.30 -11.35 11.60
CA TYR A 56 -6.41 -10.40 11.70
C TYR A 56 -7.78 -11.09 11.69
N LEU A 57 -7.98 -12.10 10.82
CA LEU A 57 -9.25 -12.81 10.68
C LEU A 57 -9.51 -13.84 11.80
N HIS A 58 -8.48 -14.57 12.24
CA HIS A 58 -8.66 -15.70 13.17
C HIS A 58 -8.22 -15.41 14.60
N ARG A 59 -7.29 -14.46 14.81
CA ARG A 59 -6.62 -14.20 16.10
C ARG A 59 -6.42 -12.69 16.33
N PRO A 60 -7.49 -11.90 16.48
CA PRO A 60 -7.41 -10.44 16.55
C PRO A 60 -6.61 -9.92 17.75
N GLU A 61 -6.59 -10.64 18.87
CA GLU A 61 -5.81 -10.24 20.05
C GLU A 61 -4.30 -10.46 19.85
N GLU A 62 -3.90 -11.58 19.25
CA GLU A 62 -2.48 -11.81 18.89
C GLU A 62 -2.02 -10.83 17.81
N TYR A 63 -2.88 -10.48 16.85
CA TYR A 63 -2.59 -9.47 15.84
C TYR A 63 -2.27 -8.12 16.47
N LYS A 64 -3.09 -7.63 17.41
CA LYS A 64 -2.83 -6.38 18.15
C LYS A 64 -1.54 -6.44 18.95
N GLN A 65 -1.26 -7.57 19.60
CA GLN A 65 -0.03 -7.75 20.38
C GLN A 65 1.21 -7.70 19.49
N LYS A 66 1.19 -8.43 18.37
CA LYS A 66 2.27 -8.43 17.38
C LYS A 66 2.50 -7.04 16.79
N ILE A 67 1.44 -6.27 16.50
CA ILE A 67 1.58 -4.88 16.06
C ILE A 67 2.32 -4.04 17.11
N LYS A 68 1.94 -4.13 18.39
CA LYS A 68 2.61 -3.36 19.46
C LYS A 68 4.10 -3.69 19.57
N GLU A 69 4.45 -4.97 19.49
CA GLU A 69 5.84 -5.43 19.51
C GLU A 69 6.63 -4.90 18.31
N TYR A 70 6.04 -4.91 17.12
CA TYR A 70 6.66 -4.37 15.92
C TYR A 70 6.80 -2.85 15.97
N ILE A 71 5.83 -2.12 16.53
CA ILE A 71 5.94 -0.68 16.74
C ILE A 71 7.12 -0.37 17.66
N GLN A 72 7.25 -1.08 18.78
CA GLN A 72 8.36 -0.89 19.72
C GLN A 72 9.72 -1.19 19.08
N LYS A 73 9.79 -2.20 18.21
CA LYS A 73 11.03 -2.64 17.59
C LYS A 73 11.46 -1.80 16.39
N TYR A 74 10.52 -1.22 15.63
CA TYR A 74 10.80 -0.62 14.32
C TYR A 74 10.25 0.80 14.14
N ALA A 75 9.32 1.24 14.96
CA ALA A 75 8.61 2.52 14.77
C ALA A 75 8.70 3.46 15.99
N THR A 76 9.69 3.25 16.87
CA THR A 76 10.05 4.20 17.93
C THR A 76 11.13 5.15 17.45
N GLU A 77 11.17 6.37 18.01
CA GLU A 77 12.21 7.35 17.68
C GLU A 77 13.63 6.82 17.95
N GLU A 78 13.76 5.95 18.95
CA GLU A 78 15.01 5.28 19.33
C GLU A 78 15.44 4.27 18.25
N ALA A 79 14.52 3.41 17.78
CA ALA A 79 14.81 2.44 16.72
C ALA A 79 15.16 3.11 15.37
N LEU A 80 14.53 4.26 15.08
CA LEU A 80 14.84 5.04 13.87
C LEU A 80 16.26 5.63 13.93
N LYS A 81 16.66 6.17 15.09
CA LYS A 81 18.02 6.69 15.30
C LYS A 81 19.08 5.60 15.23
N GLU A 82 18.82 4.43 15.80
CA GLU A 82 19.74 3.28 15.72
C GLU A 82 19.93 2.78 14.28
N GLN A 83 18.90 2.83 13.43
CA GLN A 83 19.04 2.51 12.00
C GLN A 83 19.86 3.57 11.24
N GLU A 84 19.67 4.86 11.53
CA GLU A 84 20.46 5.93 10.92
C GLU A 84 21.95 5.85 11.34
N GLU A 85 22.22 5.56 12.62
CA GLU A 85 23.58 5.38 13.14
C GLU A 85 24.24 4.07 12.66
N GLY A 86 23.44 3.04 12.35
CA GLY A 86 23.91 1.77 11.80
C GLY A 86 24.22 1.76 10.30
N THR A 87 23.85 2.81 9.56
CA THR A 87 24.04 2.91 8.09
C THR A 87 25.23 3.82 7.70
N GLY A 88 26.12 4.10 8.65
CA GLY A 88 27.30 4.97 8.47
C GLY A 88 28.47 4.40 7.66
N ASP A 89 28.36 3.21 7.04
CA ASP A 89 29.37 2.69 6.11
C ASP A 89 28.80 1.57 5.21
N SER A 90 28.16 1.93 4.10
CA SER A 90 28.15 1.14 2.86
C SER A 90 27.31 1.85 1.80
N SER A 91 27.90 2.87 1.17
CA SER A 91 27.51 3.28 -0.17
C SER A 91 27.55 2.05 -1.08
N SER A 92 26.37 1.55 -1.45
CA SER A 92 26.20 0.72 -2.64
C SER A 92 24.91 1.19 -3.29
N GLU A 93 25.10 2.18 -4.17
CA GLU A 93 24.15 2.48 -5.22
C GLU A 93 23.70 1.17 -5.89
N SER A 94 22.48 0.72 -5.57
CA SER A 94 21.83 -0.31 -6.36
C SER A 94 21.46 0.32 -7.69
N SER A 95 22.40 0.21 -8.63
CA SER A 95 22.21 0.47 -10.05
C SER A 95 21.01 -0.34 -10.50
N MET A 96 19.86 0.31 -10.72
CA MET A 96 18.69 -0.33 -11.30
C MET A 96 19.11 -0.90 -12.65
N SER A 97 19.16 -2.23 -12.71
CA SER A 97 19.59 -2.99 -13.86
C SER A 97 18.77 -2.62 -15.10
N ASP A 98 19.51 -2.28 -16.15
CA ASP A 98 19.10 -2.15 -17.55
C ASP A 98 18.15 -3.28 -17.94
N PHE A 99 16.85 -2.98 -18.00
CA PHE A 99 15.85 -3.90 -18.54
C PHE A 99 16.08 -3.92 -20.05
N SER A 100 16.76 -4.96 -20.53
CA SER A 100 17.10 -5.11 -21.94
C SER A 100 15.79 -5.30 -22.72
N GLU A 101 15.51 -4.34 -23.60
CA GLU A 101 14.34 -4.30 -24.47
C GLU A 101 14.45 -5.30 -25.63
N ASP A 102 14.68 -6.58 -25.33
CA ASP A 102 14.90 -7.65 -26.33
C ASP A 102 13.93 -8.84 -26.20
N GLU A 103 12.97 -8.81 -25.27
CA GLU A 103 11.96 -9.87 -25.11
C GLU A 103 10.58 -9.52 -25.74
N ALA A 104 10.52 -8.43 -26.52
CA ALA A 104 9.28 -8.02 -27.22
C ALA A 104 9.17 -8.56 -28.66
N GLN A 105 10.11 -9.39 -29.14
CA GLN A 105 10.17 -9.81 -30.54
C GLN A 105 9.73 -11.25 -30.85
N ASP A 106 9.30 -12.06 -29.87
CA ASP A 106 8.95 -13.48 -30.13
C ASP A 106 7.51 -13.88 -29.73
N MET A 107 6.57 -12.93 -29.77
CA MET A 107 5.14 -13.24 -29.84
C MET A 107 4.54 -12.75 -31.16
N GLU A 108 5.13 -13.22 -32.27
CA GLU A 108 4.43 -13.37 -33.55
C GLU A 108 4.26 -14.87 -33.80
N LEU A 109 3.02 -15.37 -33.62
CA LEU A 109 2.33 -16.40 -34.42
C LEU A 109 0.99 -16.79 -33.76
#